data_AF-A0A938PRM7-F1
#
_entry.id   AF-A0A938PRM7-F1
#
_cell.length_a   1.000
_cell.length_b   1.000
_cell.length_c   1.000
_cell.angle_alpha   90.00
_cell.angle_beta   90.00
_cell.angle_gamma   90.00
#
_symmetry.space_group_name_H-M   'P 1'
#
loop_
_entity.id
_entity.type
_entity.pdbx_description
1 polymer ?
#
loop_
_entity_poly.entity_id
_entity_poly.type
_entity_poly.pdbx_seq_one_letter_code
_entity_poly.pdbx_strand_id
1 'polypeptide(L)' 'MARRRFVAGAECPYCHQLDRLIIEFDEEHRITTRQCLACGRADELADELKETQSPADKPSVDADVLPIRFDG' A
#
# COMPACT_ATOMS: atom_id res chain seq x y z
N MET A 1 3.80 2.41 24.96
CA MET A 1 3.82 3.74 24.30
C MET A 1 3.12 3.57 22.95
N ALA A 2 2.50 4.62 22.42
CA ALA A 2 1.89 4.56 21.09
C ALA A 2 2.89 5.04 20.02
N ARG A 3 3.09 4.26 18.95
CA ARG A 3 3.94 4.62 17.81
C ARG A 3 3.10 4.88 16.58
N ARG A 4 3.26 6.05 15.96
CA ARG A 4 2.52 6.48 14.77
C ARG A 4 3.41 6.46 13.52
N ARG A 5 2.92 5.89 12.42
CA ARG A 5 3.61 5.85 11.12
C ARG A 5 2.68 6.29 9.99
N PHE A 6 3.24 7.00 9.02
CA PHE A 6 2.55 7.35 7.78
C PHE A 6 2.71 6.24 6.73
N VAL A 7 1.67 5.99 5.92
CA VAL A 7 1.70 5.00 4.84
C VAL A 7 1.70 5.71 3.49
N ALA A 8 2.85 5.68 2.79
CA ALA A 8 2.99 6.23 1.46
C ALA A 8 2.52 5.25 0.37
N GLY A 9 1.94 5.77 -0.70
CA GLY A 9 1.47 5.01 -1.86
C GLY A 9 0.22 4.16 -1.60
N ALA A 10 -0.43 4.31 -0.44
CA ALA A 10 -1.62 3.54 -0.10
C ALA A 10 -2.89 4.35 -0.33
N GLU A 11 -3.87 3.71 -0.97
CA GLU A 11 -5.20 4.26 -1.20
C GLU A 11 -6.15 3.87 -0.05
N CYS A 12 -6.93 4.85 0.44
CA CYS A 12 -7.97 4.56 1.41
C CYS A 12 -9.10 3.73 0.78
N PRO A 13 -9.46 2.55 1.33
CA PRO A 13 -10.51 1.69 0.77
C PRO A 13 -11.93 2.27 0.89
N TYR A 14 -12.11 3.35 1.65
CA TYR A 14 -13.42 3.97 1.89
C TYR A 14 -13.66 5.22 1.06
N CYS A 15 -12.62 6.03 0.82
CA CYS A 15 -12.76 7.32 0.14
C CYS A 15 -11.81 7.48 -1.03
N HIS A 16 -11.01 6.46 -1.35
CA HIS A 16 -10.12 6.42 -2.51
C HIS A 16 -9.03 7.52 -2.53
N GLN A 17 -8.77 8.14 -1.38
CA GLN A 17 -7.71 9.14 -1.22
C GLN A 17 -6.37 8.45 -1.01
N LEU A 18 -5.39 8.85 -1.81
CA LEU A 18 -3.99 8.41 -1.71
C LEU A 18 -3.28 9.15 -0.58
N ASP A 19 -2.32 8.49 0.08
CA ASP A 19 -1.36 9.17 0.97
C ASP A 19 -2.04 9.87 2.17
N ARG A 20 -3.14 9.30 2.65
CA ARG A 20 -3.90 9.81 3.81
C ARG A 20 -4.03 8.79 4.94
N LEU A 21 -3.36 7.65 4.85
CA LEU A 21 -3.43 6.59 5.85
C LEU A 21 -2.30 6.69 6.87
N ILE A 22 -2.65 6.46 8.13
CA ILE A 22 -1.75 6.46 9.28
C ILE A 22 -1.97 5.18 10.06
N ILE A 23 -0.89 4.56 10.52
CA ILE A 23 -0.96 3.39 11.40
C ILE A 23 -0.46 3.80 12.78
N GLU A 24 -1.23 3.44 13.80
CA GLU A 24 -0.88 3.61 15.21
C GLU A 24 -0.74 2.24 15.85
N PHE A 25 0.39 2.02 16.51
CA PHE A 25 0.72 0.79 17.21
C PHE A 25 0.66 1.06 18.70
N ASP A 26 -0.24 0.39 19.40
CA ASP A 26 -0.33 0.39 20.85
C ASP A 26 0.40 -0.84 21.41
N GLU A 27 1.57 -0.61 22.00
CA GLU A 27 2.42 -1.69 22.55
C GLU A 27 1.83 -2.31 23.83
N GLU A 28 1.00 -1.58 24.58
CA GLU A 28 0.43 -2.04 25.85
C GLU A 28 -0.72 -3.03 25.60
N HIS A 29 -1.61 -2.67 24.69
CA HIS A 29 -2.78 -3.48 24.33
C HIS A 29 -2.51 -4.44 23.17
N ARG A 30 -1.33 -4.34 22.52
CA ARG A 30 -0.97 -5.07 21.29
C ARG A 30 -2.00 -4.88 20.17
N ILE A 31 -2.52 -3.66 20.03
CA ILE A 31 -3.49 -3.31 19.00
C ILE A 31 -2.79 -2.47 17.95
N THR A 32 -3.04 -2.78 16.68
CA THR A 32 -2.64 -1.95 15.55
C THR A 32 -3.89 -1.33 14.94
N THR A 33 -3.95 -0.02 14.83
CA THR A 33 -5.05 0.69 14.16
C THR A 33 -4.54 1.39 12.92
N ARG A 34 -5.33 1.40 11.84
CA ARG A 34 -5.16 2.33 10.72
C ARG A 34 -6.23 3.40 10.78
N GLN A 35 -5.88 4.64 10.45
CA GLN A 35 -6.80 5.76 10.35
C GLN A 35 -6.56 6.53 9.05
N CYS A 36 -7.64 6.89 8.35
CA CYS A 36 -7.61 7.80 7.21
C CYS A 36 -7.83 9.25 7.67
N LEU A 37 -6.90 10.14 7.36
CA LEU A 37 -7.02 11.57 7.67
C LEU A 37 -8.02 12.32 6.78
N ALA A 38 -8.41 11.77 5.63
CA ALA A 38 -9.35 12.44 4.72
C ALA A 38 -10.82 12.19 5.10
N CYS A 39 -11.18 10.94 5.39
CA CYS A 39 -12.56 10.59 5.75
C CYS A 39 -12.77 10.29 7.24
N GLY A 40 -11.69 10.23 8.03
CA GLY A 40 -11.74 9.96 9.47
C GLY A 40 -12.00 8.50 9.85
N ARG A 41 -12.11 7.59 8.87
CA ARG A 41 -12.37 6.18 9.15
C ARG A 41 -11.15 5.52 9.78
N ALA A 42 -11.38 4.72 10.83
CA ALA A 42 -10.35 3.92 11.48
C ALA A 42 -10.75 2.44 11.52
N ASP A 43 -9.76 1.55 11.36
CA ASP A 43 -9.93 0.11 11.47
C ASP A 43 -8.81 -0.50 12.33
N GLU A 44 -9.15 -1.52 13.10
CA GLU A 44 -8.18 -2.35 13.80
C GLU A 44 -7.62 -3.41 12.83
N LEU A 45 -6.30 -3.41 12.66
CA LEU A 45 -5.57 -4.49 11.99
C LEU A 45 -5.26 -5.54 13.05
N ALA A 46 -6.04 -6.61 13.06
CA ALA A 46 -5.61 -7.83 13.74
C ALA A 46 -4.37 -8.38 13.01
N ASP A 47 -3.38 -8.85 13.75
CA ASP A 47 -2.13 -9.48 13.25
C ASP A 47 -2.39 -10.87 12.60
N GLU A 48 -3.62 -11.11 12.12
CA GLU A 48 -3.89 -12.26 11.28
C GLU A 48 -3.21 -11.99 9.95
N LEU A 49 -2.10 -12.69 9.70
CA LEU A 49 -1.30 -12.75 8.47
C LEU A 49 -2.18 -13.01 7.23
N LYS A 50 -3.00 -12.04 6.84
CA LYS A 50 -3.76 -12.06 5.61
C LYS A 50 -2.91 -11.30 4.61
N GLU A 51 -2.02 -12.08 3.99
CA GLU A 51 -1.28 -11.78 2.78
C GLU A 51 -2.28 -11.32 1.70
N THR A 52 -2.72 -10.08 1.80
CA THR A 52 -3.63 -9.47 0.85
C THR A 52 -2.75 -8.90 -0.25
N GLN A 53 -2.35 -9.84 -1.11
CA GLN A 53 -2.03 -9.67 -2.52
C GLN A 53 -1.87 -8.21 -2.94
N SER A 54 -0.62 -7.76 -2.99
CA SER A 54 -0.26 -6.60 -3.80
C SER A 54 -0.71 -6.88 -5.24
N PRO A 55 -1.49 -6.00 -5.89
CA PRO A 55 -1.77 -6.14 -7.32
C PRO A 55 -0.44 -6.22 -8.05
N ALA A 56 -0.24 -7.32 -8.75
CA ALA A 56 0.97 -7.59 -9.52
C ALA A 56 1.26 -6.43 -10.48
N ASP A 57 2.34 -5.70 -10.21
CA ASP A 57 2.99 -4.87 -11.22
C ASP A 57 3.65 -5.83 -12.23
N LYS A 58 2.93 -6.12 -13.31
CA LYS A 58 3.51 -6.67 -14.53
C LYS A 58 3.48 -5.53 -15.55
N PRO A 59 4.58 -4.81 -15.77
CA PRO A 59 4.70 -4.04 -16.99
C PRO A 59 4.85 -5.05 -18.13
N SER A 60 3.75 -5.27 -18.86
CA SER A 60 3.77 -5.94 -20.15
C SER A 60 4.63 -5.12 -21.08
N VAL A 61 5.90 -5.51 -21.25
CA VAL A 61 6.79 -4.93 -22.26
C VAL A 61 6.51 -5.59 -23.59
N ASP A 62 5.40 -5.21 -24.21
CA ASP A 62 5.10 -5.50 -25.60
C ASP A 62 5.83 -4.48 -26.48
N ALA A 63 7.07 -4.77 -26.85
CA ALA A 63 7.72 -4.10 -27.97
C ALA A 63 8.78 -5.01 -28.57
N ASP A 64 8.40 -5.61 -29.69
CA ASP A 64 9.24 -6.20 -30.73
C ASP A 64 10.58 -5.45 -30.85
N VAL A 65 11.61 -5.98 -30.16
CA VAL A 65 13.00 -5.57 -30.38
C VAL A 65 13.40 -6.17 -31.73
N LEU A 66 13.12 -5.44 -32.81
CA LEU A 66 13.67 -5.76 -34.12
C LEU A 66 15.20 -5.62 -34.04
N PRO A 67 15.97 -6.69 -34.32
CA PRO A 67 17.42 -6.59 -34.31
C PRO A 67 17.85 -5.66 -35.44
N ILE A 68 18.61 -4.62 -35.11
CA ILE A 68 19.19 -3.72 -36.10
C ILE A 68 20.18 -4.53 -36.94
N ARG A 69 19.84 -4.79 -38.20
CA ARG A 69 20.80 -5.31 -39.19
C ARG A 69 21.60 -4.14 -39.74
N PHE A 70 22.90 -4.11 -39.43
CA PHE A 70 23.89 -3.35 -40.18
C PHE A 70 24.56 -4.33 -41.15
N ASP A 71 24.27 -4.23 -42.44
CA ASP A 71 25.10 -4.83 -43.50
C ASP A 71 25.40 -3.71 -44.49
N GLY A 72 26.69 -3.45 -44.69
CA GLY A 72 27.25 -2.32 -45.45
C GLY A 72 27.73 -2.72 -46.84
#